data_AF-A0A2V5WI66-F1
#
_entry.id   AF-A0A2V5WI66-F1
#
_cell.length_a   1.000
_cell.length_b   1.000
_cell.length_c   1.000
_cell.angle_alpha   90.00
_cell.angle_beta   90.00
_cell.angle_gamma   90.00
#
_symmetry.space_group_name_H-M   'P 1'
#
loop_
_entity.id
_entity.type
_entity.pdbx_description
1 polymer ?
#
loop_
_entity_poly.entity_id
_entity_poly.type
_entity_poly.pdbx_seq_one_letter_code
_entity_poly.pdbx_strand_id
1 'polypeptide(L)'
;MIRIVLAAILCCGAVLVASRASGETVVTAAQVNGTWKTKGGEFKIWALSQKMLQVEFSGTYEYKSPEGPNVNTGEGRGVASIEGDTAIFKPDAAEDECRITMKFANGNLVVTQTGTCGFGNNVTAEGTYKKISSRKPKFESGEGD
;
A
#
# COMPACT_ATOMS: atom_id res chain seq x y z
N MET A 1 -44.62 -39.76 53.67
CA MET A 1 -44.64 -38.36 53.19
C MET A 1 -43.43 -38.13 52.30
N ILE A 2 -43.69 -37.74 51.05
CA ILE A 2 -42.89 -36.95 50.09
C ILE A 2 -41.40 -37.30 49.84
N ARG A 3 -41.14 -37.52 48.53
CA ARG A 3 -39.88 -37.70 47.81
C ARG A 3 -38.97 -36.47 47.91
N ILE A 4 -37.68 -36.61 47.61
CA ILE A 4 -36.97 -35.86 46.54
C ILE A 4 -35.53 -36.40 46.43
N VAL A 5 -35.21 -36.87 45.23
CA VAL A 5 -33.87 -37.20 44.73
C VAL A 5 -33.22 -35.88 44.29
N LEU A 6 -31.96 -35.63 44.63
CA LEU A 6 -31.20 -34.52 44.03
C LEU A 6 -29.79 -34.99 43.64
N ALA A 7 -29.56 -34.90 42.33
CA ALA A 7 -28.41 -35.40 41.60
C ALA A 7 -27.21 -34.43 41.66
N ALA A 8 -26.03 -35.01 41.48
CA ALA A 8 -24.74 -34.33 41.35
C ALA A 8 -24.65 -33.46 40.09
N ILE A 9 -24.01 -32.28 40.19
CA ILE A 9 -23.43 -31.59 39.04
C ILE A 9 -22.09 -30.95 39.46
N LEU A 10 -21.00 -31.58 39.01
CA LEU A 10 -19.64 -31.06 39.07
C LEU A 10 -19.43 -30.13 37.87
N CYS A 11 -19.51 -28.81 38.09
CA CYS A 11 -19.22 -27.82 37.04
C CYS A 11 -17.69 -27.64 36.90
N CYS A 12 -17.06 -28.45 36.05
CA CYS A 12 -15.81 -28.07 35.40
C CYS A 12 -16.08 -26.87 34.49
N GLY A 13 -15.88 -25.66 35.01
CA GLY A 13 -15.96 -24.42 34.22
C GLY A 13 -14.82 -24.38 33.21
N ALA A 14 -15.05 -24.91 32.01
CA ALA A 14 -14.21 -24.64 30.86
C ALA A 14 -14.35 -23.16 30.52
N VAL A 15 -13.36 -22.36 30.89
CA VAL A 15 -13.26 -20.96 30.46
C VAL A 15 -12.99 -21.00 28.96
N LEU A 16 -14.03 -20.83 28.16
CA LEU A 16 -13.90 -20.59 26.73
C LEU A 16 -13.28 -19.21 26.55
N VAL A 17 -11.94 -19.16 26.47
CA VAL A 17 -11.24 -17.99 25.96
C VAL A 17 -11.60 -17.91 24.48
N ALA A 18 -12.60 -17.08 24.15
CA ALA A 18 -12.91 -16.72 22.77
C ALA A 18 -11.71 -15.95 22.22
N SER A 19 -10.81 -16.64 21.52
CA SER A 19 -9.77 -16.03 20.70
C SER A 19 -10.49 -15.17 19.66
N ARG A 20 -10.51 -13.86 19.88
CA ARG A 20 -10.83 -12.92 18.83
C ARG A 20 -9.73 -13.09 17.80
N ALA A 21 -10.02 -13.81 16.70
CA ALA A 21 -9.25 -13.66 15.48
C ALA A 21 -9.34 -12.17 15.16
N SER A 22 -8.27 -11.44 15.51
CA SER A 22 -8.11 -10.06 15.08
C SER A 22 -8.14 -10.18 13.56
N GLY A 23 -9.23 -9.74 12.94
CA GLY A 23 -9.40 -9.83 11.50
C GLY A 23 -8.25 -9.04 10.89
N GLU A 24 -7.21 -9.75 10.48
CA GLU A 24 -6.08 -9.16 9.77
C GLU A 24 -6.71 -8.44 8.57
N THR A 25 -6.61 -7.12 8.54
CA THR A 25 -7.13 -6.31 7.45
C THR A 25 -6.31 -6.66 6.21
N VAL A 26 -6.75 -7.68 5.47
CA VAL A 26 -6.07 -8.17 4.27
C VAL A 26 -6.27 -7.14 3.17
N VAL A 27 -5.15 -6.57 2.71
CA VAL A 27 -5.12 -5.76 1.49
C VAL A 27 -5.52 -6.64 0.31
N THR A 28 -6.65 -6.34 -0.33
CA THR A 28 -7.13 -7.12 -1.48
C THR A 28 -6.60 -6.57 -2.81
N ALA A 29 -6.43 -7.44 -3.80
CA ALA A 29 -6.07 -7.02 -5.16
C ALA A 29 -7.08 -5.98 -5.72
N ALA A 30 -8.38 -6.14 -5.46
CA ALA A 30 -9.41 -5.20 -5.91
C ALA A 30 -9.22 -3.79 -5.30
N GLN A 31 -8.79 -3.72 -4.04
CA GLN A 31 -8.52 -2.47 -3.34
C GLN A 31 -7.33 -1.74 -3.98
N VAL A 32 -6.21 -2.44 -4.20
CA VAL A 32 -4.93 -1.82 -4.60
C VAL A 32 -4.75 -1.64 -6.11
N ASN A 33 -5.28 -2.55 -6.92
CA ASN A 33 -5.01 -2.58 -8.36
C ASN A 33 -5.53 -1.32 -9.05
N GLY A 34 -4.69 -0.70 -9.88
CA GLY A 34 -5.09 0.43 -10.70
C GLY A 34 -4.06 1.54 -10.80
N THR A 35 -4.54 2.69 -11.23
CA THR A 35 -3.75 3.93 -11.32
C THR A 35 -4.24 4.92 -10.28
N TRP A 36 -3.31 5.49 -9.53
CA TRP A 36 -3.52 6.42 -8.44
C TRP A 36 -2.80 7.73 -8.76
N LYS A 37 -3.46 8.88 -8.59
CA LYS A 37 -2.95 10.15 -9.08
C LYS A 37 -3.10 11.30 -8.10
N THR A 38 -2.12 12.20 -8.10
CA THR A 38 -2.17 13.56 -7.55
C THR A 38 -1.80 14.57 -8.65
N LYS A 39 -1.71 15.86 -8.32
CA LYS A 39 -1.23 16.88 -9.26
C LYS A 39 0.20 16.59 -9.74
N GLY A 40 1.08 16.13 -8.85
CA GLY A 40 2.52 15.98 -9.09
C GLY A 40 3.01 14.54 -9.07
N GLY A 41 2.12 13.55 -9.09
CA GLY A 41 2.56 12.16 -9.10
C GLY A 41 1.50 11.17 -9.53
N GLU A 42 1.96 10.03 -10.01
CA GLU A 42 1.14 8.90 -10.44
C GLU A 42 1.79 7.59 -9.98
N PHE A 43 0.97 6.70 -9.42
CA PHE A 43 1.32 5.32 -9.14
C PHE A 43 0.50 4.39 -10.02
N LYS A 44 1.17 3.46 -10.68
CA LYS A 44 0.57 2.27 -11.29
C LYS A 44 0.85 1.08 -10.39
N ILE A 45 -0.19 0.37 -9.98
CA ILE A 45 -0.09 -0.71 -9.00
C ILE A 45 -0.87 -1.93 -9.50
N TRP A 46 -0.25 -3.11 -9.44
CA TRP A 46 -0.91 -4.37 -9.76
C TRP A 46 -0.43 -5.49 -8.84
N ALA A 47 -1.36 -6.20 -8.22
CA ALA A 47 -1.06 -7.36 -7.38
C ALA A 47 -0.50 -8.50 -8.23
N LEU A 48 0.69 -8.97 -7.84
CA LEU A 48 1.34 -10.17 -8.38
C LEU A 48 0.95 -11.41 -7.57
N SER A 49 0.75 -11.24 -6.26
CA SER A 49 0.26 -12.25 -5.33
C SER A 49 -0.49 -11.58 -4.17
N GLN A 50 -0.91 -12.36 -3.17
CA GLN A 50 -1.52 -11.80 -1.95
C GLN A 50 -0.57 -10.91 -1.14
N LYS A 51 0.74 -10.99 -1.37
CA LYS A 51 1.76 -10.26 -0.59
C LYS A 51 2.71 -9.40 -1.43
N MET A 52 2.55 -9.37 -2.74
CA MET A 52 3.47 -8.69 -3.66
C MET A 52 2.72 -7.86 -4.68
N LEU A 53 3.19 -6.62 -4.90
CA LEU A 53 2.65 -5.68 -5.87
C LEU A 53 3.75 -5.27 -6.85
N GLN A 54 3.46 -5.27 -8.15
CA GLN A 54 4.24 -4.53 -9.13
C GLN A 54 3.87 -3.05 -9.01
N VAL A 55 4.87 -2.18 -8.88
CA VAL A 55 4.68 -0.74 -8.67
C VAL A 55 5.55 0.04 -9.64
N GLU A 56 4.97 1.08 -10.22
CA GLU A 56 5.67 2.12 -10.97
C GLU A 56 5.16 3.48 -10.47
N PHE A 57 6.10 4.38 -10.19
CA PHE A 57 5.89 5.75 -9.75
C PHE A 57 6.46 6.69 -10.80
N SER A 58 5.71 7.75 -11.11
CA SER A 58 6.23 8.94 -11.78
C SER A 58 5.84 10.18 -10.98
N GLY A 59 6.78 11.11 -10.85
CA GLY A 59 6.62 12.34 -10.07
C GLY A 59 7.11 13.55 -10.84
N THR A 60 6.48 14.69 -10.59
CA THR A 60 6.86 15.98 -11.14
C THR A 60 6.89 17.06 -10.06
N TYR A 61 7.85 17.97 -10.19
CA TYR A 61 7.93 19.19 -9.39
C TYR A 61 8.09 20.39 -10.31
N GLU A 62 7.01 21.15 -10.46
CA GLU A 62 6.99 22.39 -11.24
C GLU A 62 7.53 23.55 -10.40
N TYR A 63 8.41 24.36 -11.00
CA TYR A 63 8.95 25.56 -10.37
C TYR A 63 9.23 26.65 -11.41
N LYS A 64 9.56 27.86 -10.94
CA LYS A 64 9.94 28.98 -11.80
C LYS A 64 11.40 29.31 -11.58
N SER A 65 12.14 29.52 -12.66
CA SER A 65 13.49 30.07 -12.67
C SER A 65 13.50 31.43 -13.39
N PRO A 66 14.62 32.18 -13.38
CA PRO A 66 14.76 33.40 -14.19
C PRO A 66 14.51 33.19 -15.69
N GLU A 67 14.77 31.99 -16.21
CA GLU A 67 14.57 31.61 -17.61
C GLU A 67 13.12 31.18 -17.94
N GLY A 68 12.28 30.97 -16.93
CA GLY A 68 10.86 30.62 -17.10
C GLY A 68 10.40 29.43 -16.24
N PRO A 69 9.19 28.90 -16.52
CA PRO A 69 8.69 27.69 -15.88
C PRO A 69 9.56 26.48 -16.22
N ASN A 70 9.88 25.68 -15.21
CA ASN A 70 10.66 24.45 -15.32
C ASN A 70 9.95 23.31 -14.58
N VAL A 71 10.34 22.07 -14.89
CA VAL A 71 9.82 20.87 -14.23
C VAL A 71 10.94 19.89 -13.97
N ASN A 72 11.07 19.44 -12.71
CA ASN A 72 11.87 18.28 -12.38
C ASN A 72 10.97 17.05 -12.46
N THR A 73 11.49 15.95 -12.98
CA THR A 73 10.77 14.68 -13.08
C THR A 73 11.58 13.57 -12.43
N GLY A 74 10.89 12.55 -11.92
CA GLY A 74 11.50 11.39 -11.31
C GLY A 74 10.61 10.18 -11.44
N GLU A 75 11.23 9.02 -11.53
CA GLU A 75 10.54 7.75 -11.72
C GLU A 75 11.10 6.69 -10.78
N GLY A 76 10.28 5.70 -10.45
CA GLY A 76 10.69 4.56 -9.64
C GLY A 76 9.86 3.35 -9.99
N ARG A 77 10.49 2.19 -10.14
CA ARG A 77 9.81 0.91 -10.42
C ARG A 77 10.34 -0.18 -9.51
N GLY A 78 9.53 -1.20 -9.30
CA GLY A 78 9.95 -2.39 -8.57
C GLY A 78 8.77 -3.19 -8.02
N VAL A 79 9.09 -4.07 -7.06
CA VAL A 79 8.10 -4.88 -6.33
C VAL A 79 7.96 -4.38 -4.90
N ALA A 80 6.74 -4.13 -4.48
CA ALA A 80 6.40 -3.80 -3.10
C ALA A 80 5.91 -5.05 -2.34
N SER A 81 6.28 -5.17 -1.07
CA SER A 81 5.76 -6.19 -0.15
C SER A 81 4.55 -5.66 0.61
N ILE A 82 3.58 -6.53 0.91
CA ILE A 82 2.46 -6.21 1.80
C ILE A 82 2.75 -6.78 3.20
N GLU A 83 2.67 -5.91 4.20
CA GLU A 83 2.81 -6.20 5.62
C GLU A 83 1.53 -5.72 6.34
N GLY A 84 0.62 -6.65 6.63
CA GLY A 84 -0.70 -6.32 7.20
C GLY A 84 -1.55 -5.49 6.24
N ASP A 85 -1.89 -4.26 6.64
CA ASP A 85 -2.69 -3.29 5.86
C ASP A 85 -1.86 -2.34 4.99
N THR A 86 -0.53 -2.51 5.02
CA THR A 86 0.43 -1.54 4.50
C THR A 86 1.31 -2.20 3.44
N ALA A 87 1.55 -1.51 2.32
CA ALA A 87 2.54 -1.93 1.34
C ALA A 87 3.83 -1.11 1.48
N ILE A 88 4.98 -1.80 1.47
CA ILE A 88 6.31 -1.22 1.57
C ILE A 88 6.99 -1.33 0.22
N PHE A 89 7.35 -0.19 -0.35
CA PHE A 89 7.98 -0.07 -1.65
C PHE A 89 9.33 0.61 -1.52
N LYS A 90 10.34 0.06 -2.20
CA LYS A 90 11.60 0.73 -2.51
C LYS A 90 11.82 0.56 -4.01
N PRO A 91 11.97 1.65 -4.79
CA PRO A 91 12.34 1.52 -6.20
C PRO A 91 13.65 0.73 -6.35
N ASP A 92 13.76 -0.08 -7.39
CA ASP A 92 14.91 -0.97 -7.59
C ASP A 92 16.25 -0.21 -7.68
N ALA A 93 16.22 1.00 -8.24
CA ALA A 93 17.37 1.87 -8.40
C ALA A 93 17.62 2.82 -7.22
N ALA A 94 16.82 2.72 -6.15
CA ALA A 94 16.96 3.59 -4.98
C ALA A 94 17.95 3.03 -3.95
N GLU A 95 18.65 3.95 -3.29
CA GLU A 95 19.54 3.67 -2.16
C GLU A 95 18.78 2.99 -1.00
N ASP A 96 19.51 2.29 -0.13
CA ASP A 96 18.92 1.45 0.92
C ASP A 96 18.11 2.21 1.97
N GLU A 97 18.40 3.49 2.15
CA GLU A 97 17.65 4.38 3.03
C GLU A 97 16.24 4.75 2.51
N CYS A 98 15.97 4.56 1.21
CA CYS A 98 14.67 4.86 0.63
C CYS A 98 13.61 3.87 1.10
N ARG A 99 12.50 4.40 1.63
CA ARG A 99 11.31 3.63 1.94
C ARG A 99 10.06 4.43 1.65
N ILE A 100 9.16 3.84 0.87
CA ILE A 100 7.85 4.36 0.53
C ILE A 100 6.80 3.47 1.17
N THR A 101 6.03 4.03 2.09
CA THR A 101 4.97 3.32 2.82
C THR A 101 3.63 3.72 2.25
N MET A 102 2.83 2.74 1.85
CA MET A 102 1.59 2.91 1.09
C MET A 102 0.41 2.32 1.86
N LYS A 103 -0.58 3.16 2.18
CA LYS A 103 -1.82 2.73 2.85
C LYS A 103 -3.03 3.02 1.97
N PHE A 104 -3.83 1.99 1.73
CA PHE A 104 -5.01 2.08 0.87
C PHE A 104 -6.27 2.16 1.71
N ALA A 105 -7.00 3.28 1.64
CA ALA A 105 -8.23 3.46 2.41
C ALA A 105 -9.24 4.35 1.68
N ASN A 106 -10.51 3.91 1.62
CA ASN A 106 -11.64 4.72 1.12
C ASN A 106 -11.40 5.33 -0.27
N GLY A 107 -10.81 4.57 -1.20
CA GLY A 107 -10.48 5.04 -2.56
C GLY A 107 -9.28 5.97 -2.65
N ASN A 108 -8.50 6.09 -1.56
CA ASN A 108 -7.25 6.83 -1.51
C ASN A 108 -6.05 5.91 -1.29
N LEU A 109 -4.90 6.35 -1.78
CA LEU A 109 -3.59 5.82 -1.44
C LEU A 109 -2.85 6.92 -0.70
N VAL A 110 -2.61 6.72 0.60
CA VAL A 110 -1.79 7.62 1.43
C VAL A 110 -0.36 7.09 1.41
N VAL A 111 0.56 7.92 0.95
CA VAL A 111 1.97 7.57 0.77
C VAL A 111 2.83 8.45 1.67
N THR A 112 3.72 7.84 2.42
CA THR A 112 4.81 8.54 3.13
C THR A 112 6.15 8.08 2.57
N GLN A 113 7.08 9.01 2.38
CA GLN A 113 8.43 8.72 1.92
C GLN A 113 9.43 9.03 3.04
N THR A 114 10.37 8.12 3.27
CA THR A 114 11.53 8.34 4.15
C THR A 114 12.81 8.04 3.39
N GLY A 115 13.85 8.84 3.62
CA GLY A 115 15.13 8.70 2.92
C GLY A 115 15.13 9.25 1.49
N THR A 116 16.27 9.12 0.83
CA THR A 116 16.51 9.62 -0.53
C THR A 116 16.15 8.54 -1.55
N CYS A 117 15.08 8.76 -2.32
CA CYS A 117 14.60 7.77 -3.29
C CYS A 117 15.08 7.99 -4.74
N GLY A 118 16.01 8.92 -4.95
CA GLY A 118 16.63 9.12 -6.27
C GLY A 118 15.74 9.78 -7.34
N PHE A 119 14.57 10.34 -6.98
CA PHE A 119 13.63 10.94 -7.93
C PHE A 119 14.06 12.31 -8.48
N GLY A 120 15.22 12.83 -8.07
CA GLY A 120 15.67 14.17 -8.43
C GLY A 120 15.15 15.27 -7.50
N ASN A 121 15.62 16.49 -7.74
CA ASN A 121 15.44 17.61 -6.80
C ASN A 121 13.96 17.95 -6.59
N ASN A 122 13.52 17.90 -5.32
CA ASN A 122 12.16 18.20 -4.86
C ASN A 122 11.05 17.29 -5.43
N VAL A 123 11.41 16.20 -6.11
CA VAL A 123 10.43 15.19 -6.53
C VAL A 123 10.26 14.20 -5.38
N THR A 124 9.03 14.07 -4.88
CA THR A 124 8.66 13.18 -3.77
C THR A 124 7.43 12.36 -4.14
N ALA A 125 7.39 11.13 -3.66
CA ALA A 125 6.23 10.26 -3.72
C ALA A 125 5.23 10.49 -2.56
N GLU A 126 5.59 11.32 -1.57
CA GLU A 126 4.72 11.62 -0.44
C GLU A 126 3.45 12.36 -0.87
N GLY A 127 2.30 11.89 -0.37
CA GLY A 127 1.03 12.54 -0.63
C GLY A 127 -0.17 11.61 -0.50
N THR A 128 -1.36 12.14 -0.80
CA THR A 128 -2.60 11.36 -0.85
C THR A 128 -3.13 11.32 -2.27
N TYR A 129 -3.09 10.14 -2.88
CA TYR A 129 -3.45 9.87 -4.26
C TYR A 129 -4.90 9.39 -4.36
N LYS A 130 -5.60 9.81 -5.42
CA LYS A 130 -6.94 9.34 -5.75
C LYS A 130 -6.88 8.23 -6.78
N LYS A 131 -7.67 7.17 -6.60
CA LYS A 131 -7.81 6.13 -7.63
C LYS A 131 -8.54 6.70 -8.84
N ILE A 132 -7.91 6.67 -10.01
CA ILE A 132 -8.50 7.15 -11.28
C ILE A 132 -8.91 6.02 -12.23
N SER A 133 -8.41 4.81 -11.99
CA SER A 133 -8.74 3.62 -12.77
C SER A 133 -8.46 2.37 -11.95
N SER A 134 -9.32 1.35 -12.07
CA SER A 134 -9.09 0.00 -11.51
C SER A 134 -8.60 -1.01 -12.57
N ARG A 135 -8.47 -0.58 -13.84
CA ARG A 135 -7.98 -1.43 -14.93
C ARG A 135 -6.49 -1.73 -14.73
N LYS A 136 -6.02 -2.87 -15.24
CA LYS A 136 -4.58 -3.20 -15.28
C LYS A 136 -3.82 -2.07 -15.98
N PRO A 137 -2.92 -1.36 -15.27
CA PRO A 137 -2.11 -0.33 -15.91
C PRO A 137 -1.18 -0.94 -16.96
N LYS A 138 -0.80 -0.13 -17.95
CA LYS A 138 0.35 -0.44 -18.79
C LYS A 138 1.60 -0.04 -18.04
N PHE A 139 2.36 -1.03 -17.60
CA PHE A 139 3.68 -0.82 -17.03
C PHE A 139 4.67 -0.62 -18.17
N GLU A 140 5.66 0.24 -17.96
CA GLU A 140 6.77 0.35 -18.89
C GLU A 140 7.67 -0.86 -18.70
N SER A 141 7.36 -1.92 -19.44
CA SER A 141 8.27 -3.04 -19.65
C SER A 141 9.49 -2.54 -20.43
N GLY A 142 10.69 -2.94 -20.04
CA GLY A 142 11.63 -3.31 -21.09
C GLY A 142 10.96 -4.46 -21.85
N GLU A 143 10.47 -4.18 -23.07
CA GLU A 143 9.83 -5.08 -24.06
C GLU A 143 8.85 -6.14 -23.51
N GLY A 144 7.56 -6.04 -23.79
CA GLY A 144 7.03 -6.61 -25.03
C GLY A 144 6.81 -8.12 -24.85
N ASP A 145 5.54 -8.52 -24.78
CA ASP A 145 5.08 -9.93 -24.74
C ASP A 145 5.78 -10.85 -25.76
#